data_AF-A0A1I5FYT2-F1
#
_entry.id   AF-A0A1I5FYT2-F1
#
_cell.length_a   1.000
_cell.length_b   1.000
_cell.length_c   1.000
_cell.angle_alpha   90.00
_cell.angle_beta   90.00
_cell.angle_gamma   90.00
#
_symmetry.space_group_name_H-M   'P 1'
#
loop_
_entity.id
_entity.type
_entity.pdbx_description
1 polymer ?
#
loop_
_entity_poly.entity_id
_entity_poly.type
_entity_poly.pdbx_seq_one_letter_code
_entity_poly.pdbx_strand_id
1 'polypeptide(L)'
;MKPQSIPSTSLRLCIDRFDEDDMAGRIMGVALENEIPFSSFRSFVASVDKAYDTIGQPQSGQISRSFGKQAVKHTPYVAVPRHYHEPGEIKSAAGSLKTFDLIMQTRHHAEWQGVLKDATGKTLGAFKSVLECIQLMTKY
;
A
#
# COMPACT_ATOMS: atom_id res chain seq x y z
N MET A 1 -13.35 -10.65 -21.97
CA MET A 1 -12.29 -9.76 -21.47
C MET A 1 -11.89 -10.25 -20.09
N LYS A 2 -10.65 -10.74 -19.89
CA LYS A 2 -10.20 -11.12 -18.55
C LYS A 2 -10.09 -9.82 -17.73
N PRO A 3 -10.75 -9.69 -16.56
CA PRO A 3 -10.52 -8.52 -15.72
C PRO A 3 -9.01 -8.49 -15.45
N GLN A 4 -8.34 -7.37 -15.76
CA GLN A 4 -6.92 -7.22 -15.48
C GLN A 4 -6.71 -7.60 -14.01
N SER A 5 -6.08 -8.75 -13.76
CA SER A 5 -5.97 -9.31 -12.43
C SER A 5 -5.12 -8.37 -11.58
N ILE A 6 -5.70 -7.75 -10.56
CA ILE A 6 -4.92 -7.01 -9.56
C ILE A 6 -4.23 -8.06 -8.69
N PRO A 7 -2.90 -7.97 -8.49
CA PRO A 7 -2.21 -8.85 -7.57
C PRO A 7 -2.86 -8.79 -6.18
N SER A 8 -2.99 -9.91 -5.48
CA SER A 8 -3.56 -9.93 -4.12
C SER A 8 -2.78 -9.09 -3.11
N THR A 9 -1.50 -8.81 -3.41
CA THR A 9 -0.61 -7.93 -2.65
C THR A 9 -0.69 -6.45 -3.05
N SER A 10 -1.45 -6.11 -4.08
CA SER A 10 -1.63 -4.71 -4.49
C SER A 10 -2.49 -3.97 -3.47
N LEU A 11 -2.10 -2.75 -3.15
CA LEU A 11 -2.89 -1.83 -2.35
C LEU A 11 -3.54 -0.80 -3.26
N ARG A 12 -4.83 -0.57 -3.07
CA ARG A 12 -5.52 0.57 -3.65
C ARG A 12 -5.49 1.74 -2.69
N LEU A 13 -5.02 2.88 -3.19
CA LEU A 13 -4.94 4.14 -2.48
C LEU A 13 -6.06 5.05 -2.98
N CYS A 14 -7.07 5.24 -2.15
CA CYS A 14 -8.17 6.18 -2.39
C CYS A 14 -7.82 7.51 -1.73
N ILE A 15 -7.40 8.49 -2.52
CA ILE A 15 -7.00 9.82 -2.03
C ILE A 15 -8.20 10.75 -2.03
N ASP A 16 -8.57 11.21 -0.85
CA ASP A 16 -9.71 12.11 -0.64
C ASP A 16 -9.25 13.59 -0.53
N ARG A 17 -8.05 13.83 0.02
CA ARG A 17 -7.40 15.15 0.06
C ARG A 17 -5.91 15.01 -0.24
N PHE A 18 -5.38 15.94 -1.03
CA PHE A 18 -3.95 16.04 -1.32
C PHE A 18 -3.61 17.51 -1.53
N ASP A 19 -2.86 18.09 -0.60
CA ASP A 19 -2.43 19.49 -0.60
C ASP A 19 -0.90 19.56 -0.47
N GLU A 20 -0.33 20.76 -0.47
CA GLU A 20 1.14 20.93 -0.44
C GLU A 20 1.76 20.43 0.87
N ASP A 21 1.00 20.52 1.97
CA ASP A 21 1.48 20.21 3.32
C ASP A 21 1.06 18.80 3.77
N ASP A 22 -0.03 18.25 3.24
CA ASP A 22 -0.61 17.02 3.76
C ASP A 22 -1.48 16.21 2.78
N MET A 23 -1.83 14.99 3.21
CA MET A 23 -2.73 14.09 2.47
C MET A 23 -3.66 13.29 3.36
N ALA A 24 -4.86 12.98 2.86
CA ALA A 24 -5.81 12.12 3.56
C ALA A 24 -6.54 11.19 2.59
N GLY A 25 -6.95 10.03 3.11
CA GLY A 25 -7.60 9.02 2.30
C GLY A 25 -7.65 7.68 3.00
N ARG A 26 -7.83 6.63 2.20
CA ARG A 26 -8.01 5.25 2.67
C ARG A 26 -7.23 4.27 1.82
N ILE A 27 -6.72 3.23 2.47
CA ILE A 27 -6.01 2.12 1.83
C ILE A 27 -6.92 0.90 1.87
N MET A 28 -7.08 0.26 0.72
CA MET A 28 -7.83 -0.99 0.58
C MET A 28 -6.97 -2.02 -0.15
N GLY A 29 -7.33 -3.30 -0.07
CA GLY A 29 -6.65 -4.35 -0.79
C GLY A 29 -7.39 -5.66 -0.66
N VAL A 30 -7.19 -6.56 -1.62
CA VAL A 30 -7.82 -7.90 -1.61
C VAL A 30 -7.45 -8.66 -0.34
N ALA A 31 -6.21 -8.51 0.12
CA ALA A 31 -5.67 -9.17 1.30
C ALA A 31 -5.74 -8.33 2.60
N LEU A 32 -6.51 -7.24 2.61
CA LEU A 32 -6.78 -6.44 3.81
C LEU A 32 -8.23 -6.62 4.24
N GLU A 33 -8.46 -7.07 5.47
CA GLU A 33 -9.82 -7.26 6.00
C GLU A 33 -10.59 -5.93 6.09
N ASN A 34 -9.95 -4.90 6.65
CA ASN A 34 -10.54 -3.59 6.86
C ASN A 34 -9.80 -2.52 6.04
N GLU A 35 -10.52 -1.49 5.61
CA GLU A 35 -9.89 -0.28 5.07
C GLU A 35 -9.04 0.41 6.14
N ILE A 36 -7.89 0.95 5.75
CA ILE A 36 -6.97 1.65 6.66
C ILE A 36 -6.99 3.14 6.31
N PRO A 37 -7.64 3.99 7.13
CA PRO A 37 -7.64 5.42 6.91
C PRO A 37 -6.28 6.03 7.26
N PHE A 38 -5.91 7.09 6.55
CA PHE A 38 -4.78 7.95 6.87
C PHE A 38 -5.20 9.41 6.72
N SER A 39 -4.57 10.28 7.50
CA SER A 39 -4.91 11.71 7.54
C SER A 39 -3.68 12.60 7.45
N SER A 40 -2.51 12.02 7.15
CA SER A 40 -1.29 12.77 6.87
C SER A 40 -0.26 11.98 6.06
N PHE A 41 0.77 12.63 5.51
CA PHE A 41 1.89 11.92 4.86
C PHE A 41 2.55 10.89 5.78
N ARG A 42 2.76 11.25 7.05
CA ARG A 42 3.39 10.37 8.03
C ARG A 42 2.51 9.17 8.37
N SER A 43 1.21 9.41 8.52
CA SER A 43 0.24 8.32 8.76
C SER A 43 0.02 7.46 7.51
N PHE A 44 0.14 8.03 6.30
CA PHE A 44 0.12 7.29 5.05
C PHE A 44 1.25 6.28 4.99
N VAL A 45 2.50 6.71 5.24
CA VAL A 45 3.66 5.80 5.25
C VAL A 45 3.49 4.68 6.27
N ALA A 46 3.12 5.03 7.50
CA ALA A 46 2.88 4.03 8.55
C ALA A 46 1.73 3.07 8.22
N SER A 47 0.68 3.56 7.53
CA SER A 47 -0.50 2.74 7.17
C SER A 47 -0.19 1.76 6.05
N VAL A 48 0.61 2.16 5.06
CA VAL A 48 1.10 1.26 4.00
C VAL A 48 2.03 0.19 4.58
N ASP A 49 2.95 0.56 5.48
CA ASP A 49 3.82 -0.42 6.13
C ASP A 49 2.99 -1.43 6.95
N LYS A 50 2.02 -0.94 7.73
CA LYS A 50 1.09 -1.79 8.49
C LYS A 50 0.27 -2.70 7.58
N ALA A 51 -0.16 -2.21 6.41
CA ALA A 51 -0.88 -3.00 5.42
C ALA A 51 -0.02 -4.17 4.93
N TYR A 52 1.23 -3.92 4.53
CA TYR A 52 2.15 -4.96 4.08
C TYR A 52 2.60 -5.90 5.21
N ASP A 53 2.69 -5.43 6.45
CA ASP A 53 2.87 -6.28 7.64
C ASP A 53 1.68 -7.22 7.85
N THR A 54 0.46 -6.75 7.59
CA THR A 54 -0.76 -7.56 7.72
C THR A 54 -0.87 -8.60 6.61
N ILE A 55 -0.55 -8.21 5.37
CA ILE A 55 -0.53 -9.10 4.20
C ILE A 55 0.58 -10.16 4.32
N GLY A 56 1.70 -9.81 4.95
CA GLY A 56 2.85 -10.70 5.14
C GLY A 56 3.80 -10.77 3.94
N GLN A 57 3.57 -9.96 2.89
CA GLN A 57 4.42 -9.84 1.70
C GLN A 57 4.34 -8.45 1.05
N PRO A 58 5.45 -7.89 0.54
CA PRO A 58 6.82 -8.36 0.76
C PRO A 58 7.20 -8.25 2.24
N GLN A 59 8.06 -9.14 2.75
CA GLN A 59 8.50 -9.05 4.14
C GLN A 59 9.39 -7.82 4.34
N SER A 60 9.27 -7.19 5.52
CA SER A 60 10.22 -6.16 5.94
C SER A 60 11.62 -6.79 6.05
N GLY A 61 12.61 -6.20 5.39
CA GLY A 61 14.01 -6.63 5.54
C GLY A 61 14.56 -6.43 6.95
N GLN A 62 13.87 -5.63 7.78
CA GLN A 62 14.21 -5.46 9.18
C GLN A 62 13.55 -6.55 10.02
N ILE A 63 14.39 -7.44 10.55
CA ILE A 63 14.06 -8.20 11.75
C ILE A 63 14.19 -7.20 12.91
N SER A 64 13.07 -6.68 13.42
CA SER A 64 13.08 -5.81 14.58
C SER A 64 13.53 -6.62 15.79
N ARG A 65 14.78 -6.44 16.21
CA ARG A 65 15.30 -7.02 17.44
C ARG A 65 14.78 -6.15 18.59
N SER A 66 13.65 -6.52 19.19
CA SER A 66 13.18 -5.84 20.40
C SER A 66 14.04 -6.25 21.60
N PHE A 67 14.86 -5.34 22.13
CA PHE A 67 15.40 -5.47 23.49
C PHE A 67 14.32 -4.95 24.47
N GLY A 68 13.38 -5.82 24.83
CA GLY A 68 12.29 -5.50 25.75
C GLY A 68 11.16 -6.55 25.70
N LYS A 69 10.49 -6.79 26.83
CA LYS A 69 9.53 -7.90 27.07
C LYS A 69 8.24 -7.91 26.22
N GLN A 70 8.13 -7.07 25.20
CA GLN A 70 7.04 -7.12 24.22
C GLN A 70 7.64 -7.11 22.82
N ALA A 71 7.98 -8.31 22.34
CA ALA A 71 8.26 -8.52 20.93
C ALA A 71 6.97 -8.23 20.15
N VAL A 72 7.01 -7.23 19.28
CA VAL A 72 5.98 -7.04 18.25
C VAL A 72 5.98 -8.31 17.41
N LYS A 73 4.88 -9.08 17.46
CA LYS A 73 4.74 -10.30 16.67
C LYS A 73 4.66 -9.90 15.20
N HIS A 74 5.77 -10.00 14.49
CA HIS A 74 5.77 -9.87 13.04
C HIS A 74 4.91 -10.99 12.45
N THR A 75 4.04 -10.64 11.50
CA THR A 75 3.31 -11.64 10.73
C THR A 75 4.35 -12.49 9.97
N PRO A 76 4.34 -13.82 10.13
CA PRO A 76 5.23 -14.69 9.38
C PRO A 76 4.99 -14.51 7.87
N TYR A 77 5.96 -14.90 7.04
CA TYR A 77 5.79 -14.91 5.59
C TYR A 77 4.52 -15.69 5.24
N VAL A 78 3.58 -15.06 4.54
CA VAL A 78 2.35 -15.71 4.10
C VAL A 78 2.45 -15.93 2.60
N ALA A 79 2.75 -17.15 2.16
CA ALA A 79 2.91 -17.49 0.74
C ALA A 79 1.67 -17.14 -0.11
N VAL A 80 0.48 -17.30 0.48
CA VAL A 80 -0.80 -16.96 -0.13
C VAL A 80 -1.63 -16.17 0.90
N PRO A 81 -1.66 -14.82 0.79
CA PRO A 81 -2.47 -14.00 1.68
C PRO A 81 -3.94 -14.43 1.63
N ARG A 82 -4.64 -14.34 2.76
CA ARG A 82 -6.11 -14.52 2.77
C ARG A 82 -6.76 -13.42 1.95
N HIS A 83 -7.74 -13.77 1.14
CA HIS A 83 -8.55 -12.79 0.42
C HIS A 83 -9.79 -12.48 1.26
N TYR A 84 -9.99 -11.20 1.55
CA TYR A 84 -11.17 -10.71 2.27
C TYR A 84 -12.17 -10.03 1.34
N HIS A 85 -11.70 -9.52 0.19
CA HIS A 85 -12.51 -8.80 -0.80
C HIS A 85 -12.26 -9.35 -2.20
N GLU A 86 -13.26 -9.25 -3.07
CA GLU A 86 -13.09 -9.59 -4.48
C GLU A 86 -12.27 -8.50 -5.21
N PRO A 87 -11.42 -8.86 -6.20
CA PRO A 87 -10.64 -7.88 -6.96
C PRO A 87 -11.51 -6.81 -7.65
N GLY A 88 -12.75 -7.16 -8.02
CA GLY A 88 -13.72 -6.22 -8.60
C GLY A 88 -14.19 -5.16 -7.62
N GLU A 89 -14.38 -5.50 -6.34
CA GLU A 89 -14.79 -4.57 -5.29
C GLU A 89 -13.69 -3.54 -5.03
N ILE A 90 -12.45 -4.01 -4.88
CA ILE A 90 -11.28 -3.14 -4.75
C ILE A 90 -11.18 -2.23 -5.99
N LYS A 91 -11.38 -2.78 -7.20
CA LYS A 91 -11.37 -1.97 -8.44
C LYS A 91 -12.45 -0.91 -8.52
N SER A 92 -13.58 -1.09 -7.85
CA SER A 92 -14.66 -0.11 -7.84
C SER A 92 -14.43 1.01 -6.83
N ALA A 93 -13.58 0.78 -5.82
CA ALA A 93 -13.23 1.80 -4.83
C ALA A 93 -12.44 2.93 -5.49
N ALA A 94 -12.81 4.16 -5.15
CA ALA A 94 -12.15 5.37 -5.60
C ALA A 94 -12.10 6.42 -4.47
N GLY A 95 -11.00 7.17 -4.43
CA GLY A 95 -10.92 8.39 -3.63
C GLY A 95 -11.66 9.55 -4.28
N SER A 96 -12.02 10.54 -3.47
CA SER A 96 -12.75 11.73 -3.92
C SER A 96 -11.93 12.62 -4.86
N LEU A 97 -10.59 12.57 -4.76
CA LEU A 97 -9.67 13.37 -5.55
C LEU A 97 -8.90 12.54 -6.59
N LYS A 98 -8.18 11.50 -6.14
CA LYS A 98 -7.33 10.64 -6.98
C LYS A 98 -7.35 9.21 -6.48
N THR A 99 -7.06 8.27 -7.38
CA THR A 99 -6.98 6.84 -7.02
C THR A 99 -5.78 6.20 -7.69
N PHE A 100 -5.00 5.44 -6.92
CA PHE A 100 -3.81 4.75 -7.39
C PHE A 100 -3.78 3.29 -6.94
N ASP A 101 -3.13 2.43 -7.72
CA ASP A 101 -2.79 1.08 -7.30
C ASP A 101 -1.28 0.99 -7.05
N LEU A 102 -0.91 0.75 -5.80
CA LEU A 102 0.45 0.60 -5.31
C LEU A 102 0.85 -0.88 -5.29
N ILE A 103 1.89 -1.23 -6.04
CA ILE A 103 2.48 -2.57 -6.06
C ILE A 103 3.88 -2.49 -5.48
N MET A 104 4.04 -2.93 -4.24
CA MET A 104 5.34 -2.99 -3.57
C MET A 104 6.12 -4.23 -4.02
N GLN A 105 7.35 -4.02 -4.46
CA GLN A 105 8.28 -5.10 -4.81
C GLN A 105 9.21 -5.43 -3.65
N THR A 106 9.80 -4.40 -3.04
CA THR A 106 10.70 -4.55 -1.89
C THR A 106 10.46 -3.43 -0.86
N ARG A 107 10.73 -3.72 0.41
CA ARG A 107 10.65 -2.74 1.52
C ARG A 107 11.79 -2.90 2.53
N HIS A 108 13.02 -2.86 2.04
CA HIS A 108 14.21 -3.06 2.86
C HIS A 108 14.63 -1.73 3.52
N HIS A 109 14.96 -1.70 4.82
CA HIS A 109 15.37 -0.49 5.56
C HIS A 109 14.46 0.75 5.42
N ALA A 110 13.13 0.58 5.35
CA ALA A 110 12.17 1.66 5.11
C ALA A 110 12.32 2.35 3.73
N GLU A 111 13.08 1.74 2.81
CA GLU A 111 13.08 2.11 1.40
C GLU A 111 12.06 1.25 0.66
N TRP A 112 10.98 1.89 0.24
CA TRP A 112 9.99 1.28 -0.63
C TRP A 112 10.51 1.26 -2.07
N GLN A 113 10.39 0.12 -2.73
CA GLN A 113 10.60 0.01 -4.17
C GLN A 113 9.42 -0.70 -4.81
N GLY A 114 8.95 -0.17 -5.92
CA GLY A 114 7.75 -0.69 -6.55
C GLY A 114 7.26 0.16 -7.72
N VAL A 115 5.99 -0.04 -8.04
CA VAL A 115 5.34 0.61 -9.18
C VAL A 115 4.01 1.20 -8.73
N LEU A 116 3.72 2.41 -9.21
CA LEU A 116 2.44 3.07 -9.04
C LEU A 116 1.67 3.00 -10.37
N LYS A 117 0.40 2.62 -10.28
CA LYS A 117 -0.53 2.58 -11.41
C LYS A 117 -1.73 3.50 -11.14
N ASP A 118 -2.38 3.96 -12.21
CA ASP A 118 -3.67 4.63 -12.09
C ASP A 118 -4.81 3.63 -11.85
N ALA A 119 -6.02 4.15 -11.61
CA ALA A 119 -7.24 3.35 -11.42
C ALA A 119 -7.59 2.46 -12.63
N THR A 120 -7.08 2.77 -13.83
CA THR A 120 -7.29 1.98 -15.06
C THR A 120 -6.27 0.85 -15.21
N GLY A 121 -5.27 0.79 -14.33
CA GLY A 121 -4.18 -0.19 -14.34
C GLY A 121 -3.00 0.21 -15.22
N LYS A 122 -2.97 1.45 -15.75
CA LYS A 122 -1.83 1.98 -16.50
C LYS A 122 -0.71 2.35 -15.52
N THR A 123 0.50 1.88 -15.80
CA THR A 123 1.69 2.24 -15.03
C THR A 123 2.01 3.73 -15.17
N LEU A 124 2.03 4.45 -14.05
CA LEU A 124 2.42 5.86 -13.97
C LEU A 124 3.94 6.01 -13.82
N GLY A 125 4.57 5.09 -13.09
CA GLY A 125 6.02 5.08 -12.90
C GLY A 125 6.48 4.04 -11.88
N ALA A 126 7.79 3.79 -11.85
CA ALA A 126 8.45 3.03 -10.80
C ALA A 126 9.11 4.00 -9.81
N PHE A 127 9.19 3.60 -8.54
CA PHE A 127 9.86 4.34 -7.48
C PHE A 127 10.85 3.42 -6.75
N LYS A 128 11.90 4.03 -6.19
CA LYS A 128 12.93 3.37 -5.38
C LYS A 128 13.01 3.90 -3.95
N SER A 129 12.19 4.88 -3.61
CA SER A 129 12.05 5.40 -2.25
C SER A 129 10.61 5.83 -1.95
N VAL A 130 10.30 6.00 -0.67
CA VAL A 130 9.02 6.57 -0.21
C VAL A 130 8.80 7.96 -0.81
N LEU A 131 9.84 8.79 -0.86
CA LEU A 131 9.77 10.15 -1.40
C LEU A 131 9.46 10.13 -2.90
N GLU A 132 10.11 9.26 -3.67
CA GLU A 132 9.81 9.08 -5.10
C GLU A 132 8.37 8.62 -5.32
N CYS A 133 7.85 7.73 -4.46
CA CYS A 133 6.45 7.31 -4.52
C CYS A 133 5.51 8.50 -4.32
N ILE A 134 5.76 9.35 -3.32
CA ILE A 134 4.95 10.56 -3.05
C ILE A 134 5.06 11.54 -4.23
N GLN A 135 6.27 11.78 -4.75
CA GLN A 135 6.46 12.66 -5.91
C GLN A 135 5.70 12.19 -7.15
N LEU A 136 5.64 10.87 -7.39
CA LEU A 136 4.81 10.31 -8.46
C LEU A 136 3.32 10.61 -8.25
N MET A 137 2.83 10.51 -7.01
CA MET A 137 1.43 10.84 -6.66
C MET A 137 1.13 12.34 -6.80
N THR A 138 2.09 13.21 -6.51
CA THR A 138 1.92 14.66 -6.71
C THR A 138 1.85 15.02 -8.20
N LYS A 139 2.64 14.34 -9.04
CA LYS A 139 2.76 14.62 -10.47
C LYS A 139 1.51 14.27 -11.30
N TYR A 140 0.80 13.21 -10.93
CA TYR A 140 -0.38 12.69 -11.63
C TYR A 140 -1.63 12.91 -10.80
#